data_AF-A0A0F8Y8X2-F1
#
_entry.id   AF-A0A0F8Y8X2-F1
#
_cell.length_a   1.000
_cell.length_b   1.000
_cell.length_c   1.000
_cell.angle_alpha   90.00
_cell.angle_beta   90.00
_cell.angle_gamma   90.00
#
_symmetry.space_group_name_H-M   'P 1'
#
loop_
_entity.id
_entity.type
_entity.pdbx_description
1 polymer ?
#
loop_
_entity_poly.entity_id
_entity_poly.type
_entity_poly.pdbx_seq_one_letter_code
_entity_poly.pdbx_strand_id
1 'polypeptide(L)'
;TERTRLFVINSPSNPSGMAYTLEELQAIGEVLKKHPNIMIATDDMYEPIIWTGKPFCNILNATPELYDRTFVLNGVSKAYSMTGWRIGYAAGPAKVIGAMKKIQSQSTSNPASISQAAAQEALDGPQECIGDMVKAFKERHDWLVDALNRLPGVECLKGDGTFYVFPSFQGAIDADSSVSNDVEFTEKLLSEAGVALVPGSAFGCPGHMRLSFATSMDNLKAAVERLQKALS
;
A
#
# COMPACT_ATOMS: atom_id res chain seq x y z
N THR A 1 13.49 20.13 6.90
CA THR A 1 13.72 21.47 7.52
C THR A 1 13.81 21.28 9.03
N GLU A 2 14.20 22.29 9.81
CA GLU A 2 14.18 22.20 11.29
C GLU A 2 12.76 21.96 11.87
N ARG A 3 11.71 22.14 11.05
CA ARG A 3 10.32 21.89 11.41
C ARG A 3 9.90 20.43 11.25
N THR A 4 10.73 19.55 10.66
CA THR A 4 10.38 18.13 10.51
C THR A 4 10.21 17.48 11.90
N ARG A 5 9.13 16.72 12.08
CA ARG A 5 8.80 16.04 13.35
C ARG A 5 8.52 14.56 13.21
N LEU A 6 8.05 14.13 12.06
CA LEU A 6 7.69 12.74 11.77
C LEU A 6 8.20 12.38 10.38
N PHE A 7 8.77 11.20 10.25
CA PHE A 7 9.08 10.54 8.98
C PHE A 7 8.23 9.29 8.88
N VAL A 8 7.49 9.13 7.76
CA VAL A 8 6.58 8.00 7.56
C VAL A 8 7.16 7.06 6.52
N ILE A 9 7.23 5.78 6.87
CA ILE A 9 7.59 4.68 5.99
C ILE A 9 6.32 3.87 5.78
N ASN A 10 5.98 3.53 4.54
CA ASN A 10 4.91 2.58 4.24
C ASN A 10 5.47 1.50 3.33
N SER A 11 5.60 0.28 3.86
CA SER A 11 6.29 -0.83 3.20
C SER A 11 5.64 -2.16 3.63
N PRO A 12 5.18 -3.00 2.69
CA PRO A 12 4.98 -2.73 1.27
C PRO A 12 4.01 -1.55 1.01
N SER A 13 4.27 -0.77 -0.03
CA SER A 13 3.64 0.54 -0.24
C SER A 13 2.29 0.48 -0.97
N ASN A 14 1.32 1.26 -0.49
CA ASN A 14 0.21 1.76 -1.30
C ASN A 14 0.55 3.21 -1.72
N PRO A 15 0.67 3.53 -3.02
CA PRO A 15 0.09 2.79 -4.14
C PRO A 15 1.03 1.87 -4.92
N SER A 16 2.36 1.96 -4.73
CA SER A 16 3.33 1.42 -5.70
C SER A 16 3.48 -0.10 -5.69
N GLY A 17 3.13 -0.77 -4.59
CA GLY A 17 3.39 -2.19 -4.40
C GLY A 17 4.86 -2.52 -4.09
N MET A 18 5.73 -1.51 -3.94
CA MET A 18 7.15 -1.69 -3.64
C MET A 18 7.38 -1.94 -2.15
N ALA A 19 8.37 -2.76 -1.83
CA ALA A 19 8.81 -3.02 -0.46
C ALA A 19 10.29 -2.66 -0.31
N TYR A 20 10.62 -1.93 0.75
CA TYR A 20 12.02 -1.65 1.04
C TYR A 20 12.78 -2.93 1.42
N THR A 21 14.01 -3.02 0.92
CA THR A 21 14.99 -4.01 1.36
C THR A 21 15.62 -3.61 2.71
N LEU A 22 16.26 -4.57 3.37
CA LEU A 22 16.95 -4.32 4.64
C LEU A 22 18.06 -3.29 4.46
N GLU A 23 18.80 -3.36 3.36
CA GLU A 23 19.89 -2.46 3.03
C GLU A 23 19.41 -1.02 2.79
N GLU A 24 18.28 -0.85 2.11
CA GLU A 24 17.66 0.48 1.90
C GLU A 24 17.15 1.06 3.22
N LEU A 25 16.49 0.24 4.06
CA LEU A 25 16.06 0.67 5.39
C LEU A 25 17.24 1.05 6.27
N GLN A 26 18.36 0.32 6.20
CA GLN A 26 19.57 0.66 6.94
C GLN A 26 20.14 2.01 6.47
N ALA A 27 20.18 2.26 5.16
CA ALA A 27 20.63 3.55 4.61
C ALA A 27 19.74 4.71 5.09
N ILE A 28 18.43 4.52 5.13
CA ILE A 28 17.48 5.49 5.70
C ILE A 28 17.73 5.67 7.20
N GLY A 29 17.94 4.58 7.93
CA GLY A 29 18.21 4.57 9.37
C GLY A 29 19.46 5.36 9.74
N GLU A 30 20.55 5.24 8.97
CA GLU A 30 21.78 6.01 9.15
C GLU A 30 21.57 7.52 9.03
N VAL A 31 20.67 7.95 8.14
CA VAL A 31 20.28 9.36 8.05
C VAL A 31 19.46 9.76 9.26
N LEU A 32 18.44 8.97 9.62
CA LEU A 32 17.54 9.28 10.73
C LEU A 32 18.29 9.36 12.07
N LYS A 33 19.33 8.54 12.30
CA LYS A 33 20.20 8.61 13.49
C LYS A 33 20.82 9.99 13.72
N LYS A 34 21.12 10.73 12.66
CA LYS A 34 21.66 12.10 12.72
C LYS A 34 20.63 13.15 13.13
N HIS A 35 19.34 12.78 13.19
CA HIS A 35 18.22 13.67 13.47
C HIS A 35 17.35 13.14 14.62
N PRO A 36 17.83 13.17 15.88
CA PRO A 36 17.15 12.52 17.02
C PRO A 36 15.76 13.09 17.34
N ASN A 37 15.46 14.31 16.89
CA ASN A 37 14.18 14.98 17.11
C ASN A 37 13.07 14.57 16.13
N ILE A 38 13.37 13.72 15.14
CA ILE A 38 12.41 13.20 14.16
C ILE A 38 11.89 11.86 14.68
N MET A 39 10.59 11.77 14.92
CA MET A 39 9.90 10.51 15.18
C MET A 39 9.73 9.73 13.88
N ILE A 40 9.56 8.41 13.97
CA ILE A 40 9.37 7.53 12.82
C ILE A 40 8.04 6.82 12.97
N ALA A 41 7.23 6.78 11.93
CA ALA A 41 6.07 5.90 11.85
C ALA A 41 6.26 4.95 10.68
N THR A 42 6.12 3.66 10.92
CA THR A 42 6.18 2.63 9.89
C THR A 42 4.83 1.96 9.79
N ASP A 43 4.19 2.10 8.63
CA ASP A 43 2.90 1.51 8.28
C ASP A 43 3.16 0.19 7.55
N ASP A 44 3.05 -0.89 8.32
CA ASP A 44 3.37 -2.26 7.95
C ASP A 44 2.10 -3.07 7.61
N MET A 45 0.99 -2.39 7.28
CA MET A 45 -0.32 -3.01 7.07
C MET A 45 -0.34 -4.12 5.99
N TYR A 46 0.64 -4.13 5.09
CA TYR A 46 0.80 -5.13 4.03
C TYR A 46 1.94 -6.11 4.28
N GLU A 47 2.55 -6.13 5.47
CA GLU A 47 3.69 -6.99 5.85
C GLU A 47 3.60 -8.43 5.30
N PRO A 48 2.49 -9.17 5.49
CA PRO A 48 2.44 -10.56 5.04
C PRO A 48 2.16 -10.72 3.54
N ILE A 49 1.84 -9.65 2.82
CA ILE A 49 1.51 -9.67 1.39
C ILE A 49 2.74 -9.26 0.59
N ILE A 50 3.72 -10.17 0.51
CA ILE A 50 5.02 -9.95 -0.15
C ILE A 50 5.46 -11.22 -0.89
N TRP A 51 6.16 -11.06 -2.02
CA TRP A 51 6.64 -12.16 -2.87
C TRP A 51 8.05 -11.93 -3.44
N THR A 52 8.86 -11.13 -2.76
CA THR A 52 10.26 -10.84 -3.16
C THR A 52 11.22 -12.03 -2.98
N GLY A 53 10.76 -13.11 -2.35
CA GLY A 53 11.60 -14.25 -1.94
C GLY A 53 12.47 -13.96 -0.72
N LYS A 54 12.45 -12.72 -0.20
CA LYS A 54 13.03 -12.31 1.08
C LYS A 54 11.92 -12.11 2.10
N PRO A 55 12.17 -12.35 3.40
CA PRO A 55 11.22 -12.00 4.44
C PRO A 55 10.98 -10.49 4.47
N PHE A 56 9.79 -10.08 4.93
CA PHE A 56 9.52 -8.70 5.27
C PHE A 56 10.56 -8.17 6.27
N CYS A 57 10.89 -6.88 6.18
CA CYS A 57 11.75 -6.22 7.14
C CYS A 57 11.23 -4.82 7.48
N ASN A 58 11.38 -4.47 8.76
CA ASN A 58 11.02 -3.20 9.35
C ASN A 58 12.28 -2.35 9.62
N ILE A 59 12.13 -1.02 9.70
CA ILE A 59 13.23 -0.09 10.04
C ILE A 59 13.91 -0.46 11.37
N LEU A 60 13.20 -1.05 12.33
CA LEU A 60 13.75 -1.52 13.60
C LEU A 60 14.53 -2.83 13.47
N ASN A 61 14.31 -3.63 12.42
CA ASN A 61 15.20 -4.75 12.11
C ASN A 61 16.53 -4.24 11.55
N ALA A 62 16.49 -3.19 10.72
CA ALA A 62 17.66 -2.60 10.09
C ALA A 62 18.46 -1.67 11.02
N THR A 63 17.79 -0.98 11.95
CA THR A 63 18.41 0.01 12.86
C THR A 63 17.70 0.01 14.21
N PRO A 64 17.98 -0.97 15.08
CA PRO A 64 17.37 -1.09 16.41
C PRO A 64 17.52 0.16 17.29
N GLU A 65 18.55 0.98 17.06
CA GLU A 65 18.81 2.22 17.80
C GLU A 65 17.69 3.27 17.63
N LEU A 66 16.77 3.07 16.68
CA LEU A 66 15.61 3.94 16.45
C LEU A 66 14.39 3.57 17.30
N TYR A 67 14.47 2.51 18.12
CA TYR A 67 13.34 1.96 18.89
C TYR A 67 12.59 3.00 19.72
N ASP A 68 13.29 3.83 20.50
CA ASP A 68 12.69 4.78 21.44
C ASP A 68 11.91 5.94 20.78
N ARG A 69 11.87 5.99 19.45
CA ARG A 69 11.17 7.02 18.68
C ARG A 69 10.45 6.49 17.43
N THR A 70 10.24 5.18 17.34
CA THR A 70 9.54 4.55 16.21
C THR A 70 8.18 4.00 16.63
N PHE A 71 7.15 4.31 15.86
CA PHE A 71 5.82 3.72 15.93
C PHE A 71 5.66 2.69 14.83
N VAL A 72 5.35 1.46 15.18
CA VAL A 72 4.93 0.41 14.24
C VAL A 72 3.42 0.40 14.20
N LEU A 73 2.84 0.63 13.03
CA LEU A 73 1.41 0.63 12.76
C LEU A 73 1.07 -0.61 11.93
N ASN A 74 0.09 -1.39 12.37
CA ASN A 74 -0.35 -2.58 11.66
C ASN A 74 -1.84 -2.85 11.94
N GLY A 75 -2.40 -3.93 11.41
CA GLY A 75 -3.82 -4.24 11.59
C GLY A 75 -4.26 -5.48 10.82
N VAL A 76 -5.45 -5.95 11.16
CA VAL A 76 -5.99 -7.19 10.58
C VAL A 76 -6.70 -6.99 9.24
N SER A 77 -6.79 -5.74 8.77
CA SER A 77 -7.64 -5.37 7.63
C SER A 77 -7.22 -6.04 6.31
N LYS A 78 -5.91 -6.18 6.07
CA LYS A 78 -5.36 -6.58 4.77
C LYS A 78 -4.96 -8.04 4.77
N ALA A 79 -4.16 -8.43 5.77
CA ALA A 79 -3.69 -9.79 5.95
C ALA A 79 -4.84 -10.81 6.06
N TYR A 80 -5.93 -10.45 6.73
CA TYR A 80 -7.02 -11.39 7.05
C TYR A 80 -8.34 -11.05 6.35
N SER A 81 -8.34 -10.17 5.33
CA SER A 81 -9.55 -9.69 4.66
C SER A 81 -10.60 -9.07 5.59
N MET A 82 -10.17 -8.48 6.72
CA MET A 82 -11.05 -7.93 7.75
C MET A 82 -11.29 -6.42 7.63
N THR A 83 -11.31 -5.85 6.42
CA THR A 83 -11.45 -4.41 6.21
C THR A 83 -12.68 -3.80 6.90
N GLY A 84 -13.83 -4.50 6.88
CA GLY A 84 -15.07 -4.06 7.52
C GLY A 84 -15.08 -4.14 9.06
N TRP A 85 -14.14 -4.85 9.68
CA TRP A 85 -14.12 -5.07 11.13
C TRP A 85 -13.48 -3.92 11.92
N ARG A 86 -12.71 -3.07 11.22
CA ARG A 86 -12.15 -1.81 11.73
C ARG A 86 -11.21 -1.96 12.92
N ILE A 87 -10.30 -2.94 12.86
CA ILE A 87 -9.24 -3.12 13.85
C ILE A 87 -7.87 -2.82 13.22
N GLY A 88 -7.18 -1.87 13.83
CA GLY A 88 -5.76 -1.60 13.66
C GLY A 88 -5.12 -1.39 15.03
N TYR A 89 -3.81 -1.54 15.11
CA TYR A 89 -3.05 -1.44 16.34
C TYR A 89 -1.69 -0.78 16.07
N ALA A 90 -1.09 -0.26 17.14
CA ALA A 90 0.21 0.38 17.08
C ALA A 90 1.04 0.05 18.31
N ALA A 91 2.34 -0.09 18.12
CA ALA A 91 3.34 -0.21 19.18
C ALA A 91 4.38 0.91 19.03
N GLY A 92 4.88 1.44 20.14
CA GLY A 92 5.87 2.52 20.13
C GLY A 92 6.07 3.14 21.52
N PRO A 93 6.73 4.31 21.61
CA PRO A 93 7.07 4.95 22.88
C PRO A 93 5.85 5.17 23.79
N ALA A 94 5.91 4.61 25.00
CA ALA A 94 4.79 4.56 25.95
C ALA A 94 4.16 5.93 26.23
N LYS A 95 4.97 6.99 26.30
CA LYS A 95 4.50 8.36 26.49
C LYS A 95 3.54 8.81 25.40
N VAL A 96 3.84 8.48 24.13
CA VAL A 96 3.03 8.87 22.99
C VAL A 96 1.83 7.94 22.81
N ILE A 97 1.98 6.63 23.03
CA ILE A 97 0.85 5.69 23.09
C ILE A 97 -0.17 6.12 24.16
N GLY A 98 0.32 6.56 25.32
CA GLY A 98 -0.53 7.12 26.39
C GLY A 98 -1.29 8.38 25.94
N ALA A 99 -0.66 9.25 25.14
CA ALA A 99 -1.33 10.42 24.56
C ALA A 99 -2.36 10.03 23.50
N MET A 100 -2.06 9.06 22.63
CA MET A 100 -3.00 8.51 21.64
C MET A 100 -4.24 7.93 22.32
N LYS A 101 -4.06 7.17 23.42
CA LYS A 101 -5.16 6.63 24.22
C LYS A 101 -6.06 7.73 24.80
N LYS A 102 -5.49 8.86 25.26
CA LYS A 102 -6.27 10.00 25.76
C LYS A 102 -7.14 10.61 24.67
N ILE A 103 -6.61 10.78 23.46
CA ILE A 103 -7.37 11.26 22.30
C ILE A 103 -8.48 10.26 21.96
N GLN A 104 -8.13 8.98 21.81
CA GLN A 104 -9.09 7.92 21.46
C GLN A 104 -10.26 7.85 22.46
N SER A 105 -9.99 8.01 23.76
CA SER A 105 -11.03 8.05 24.80
C SER A 105 -12.07 9.14 24.58
N GLN A 106 -11.71 10.25 23.93
CA GLN A 106 -12.61 11.36 23.63
C GLN A 106 -13.16 11.33 22.20
N SER A 107 -12.64 10.45 21.34
CA SER A 107 -13.10 10.30 19.96
C SER A 107 -14.05 9.13 19.77
N THR A 108 -13.70 7.94 20.28
CA THR A 108 -14.42 6.69 19.98
C THR A 108 -14.51 5.73 21.16
N SER A 109 -13.88 6.05 22.31
CA SER A 109 -13.70 5.11 23.43
C SER A 109 -12.86 3.89 23.04
N ASN A 110 -13.46 2.73 22.85
CA ASN A 110 -12.79 1.49 22.43
C ASN A 110 -13.34 1.01 21.07
N PRO A 111 -12.53 0.30 20.26
CA PRO A 111 -13.05 -0.36 19.07
C PRO A 111 -14.09 -1.44 19.43
N ALA A 112 -14.91 -1.84 18.46
CA ALA A 112 -15.98 -2.82 18.68
C ALA A 112 -15.45 -4.11 19.33
N SER A 113 -16.07 -4.55 20.43
CA SER A 113 -15.62 -5.71 21.22
C SER A 113 -15.62 -7.01 20.41
N ILE A 114 -16.65 -7.22 19.58
CA ILE A 114 -16.73 -8.38 18.69
C ILE A 114 -15.56 -8.38 17.69
N SER A 115 -15.22 -7.22 17.13
CA SER A 115 -14.07 -7.10 16.23
C SER A 115 -12.74 -7.33 16.93
N GLN A 116 -12.60 -6.93 18.21
CA GLN A 116 -11.40 -7.22 18.99
C GLN A 116 -11.24 -8.74 19.21
N ALA A 117 -12.31 -9.44 19.56
CA ALA A 117 -12.28 -10.91 19.70
C ALA A 117 -11.95 -11.61 18.38
N ALA A 118 -12.53 -11.15 17.26
CA ALA A 118 -12.20 -11.69 15.93
C ALA A 118 -10.74 -11.41 15.53
N ALA A 119 -10.21 -10.23 15.85
CA ALA A 119 -8.83 -9.88 15.59
C ALA A 119 -7.85 -10.70 16.44
N GLN A 120 -8.21 -11.06 17.66
CA GLN A 120 -7.40 -11.95 18.49
C GLN A 120 -7.28 -13.33 17.82
N GLU A 121 -8.38 -13.95 17.41
CA GLU A 121 -8.35 -15.24 16.70
C GLU A 121 -7.55 -15.15 15.40
N ALA A 122 -7.67 -14.05 14.65
CA ALA A 122 -6.88 -13.85 13.44
C ALA A 122 -5.36 -13.85 13.71
N LEU A 123 -4.92 -13.31 14.85
CA LEU A 123 -3.50 -13.20 15.21
C LEU A 123 -2.96 -14.46 15.91
N ASP A 124 -3.74 -15.08 16.79
CA ASP A 124 -3.32 -16.23 17.60
C ASP A 124 -3.56 -17.57 16.87
N GLY A 125 -4.51 -17.59 15.94
CA GLY A 125 -4.96 -18.78 15.22
C GLY A 125 -4.07 -19.18 14.05
N PRO A 126 -4.51 -20.18 13.26
CA PRO A 126 -3.79 -20.68 12.10
C PRO A 126 -3.62 -19.60 11.01
N GLN A 127 -2.43 -19.54 10.40
CA GLN A 127 -2.02 -18.46 9.48
C GLN A 127 -2.06 -18.84 7.99
N GLU A 128 -2.50 -20.07 7.67
CA GLU A 128 -2.47 -20.63 6.32
C GLU A 128 -3.31 -19.82 5.32
N CYS A 129 -4.40 -19.19 5.79
CA CYS A 129 -5.29 -18.39 4.95
C CYS A 129 -4.55 -17.22 4.26
N ILE A 130 -3.52 -16.67 4.91
CA ILE A 130 -2.68 -15.62 4.34
C ILE A 130 -1.94 -16.16 3.11
N GLY A 131 -1.32 -17.34 3.23
CA GLY A 131 -0.56 -17.97 2.15
C GLY A 131 -1.41 -18.23 0.91
N ASP A 132 -2.63 -18.74 1.10
CA ASP A 132 -3.58 -18.96 0.01
C ASP A 132 -3.96 -17.66 -0.70
N MET A 133 -4.22 -16.58 0.06
CA MET A 133 -4.53 -15.27 -0.50
C MET A 133 -3.34 -14.65 -1.23
N VAL A 134 -2.13 -14.74 -0.67
CA VAL A 134 -0.90 -14.22 -1.30
C VAL A 134 -0.62 -14.92 -2.61
N LYS A 135 -0.81 -16.24 -2.69
CA LYS A 135 -0.68 -17.00 -3.94
C LYS A 135 -1.65 -16.48 -5.01
N ALA A 136 -2.92 -16.27 -4.65
CA ALA A 136 -3.92 -15.73 -5.57
C ALA A 136 -3.60 -14.28 -6.00
N PHE A 137 -3.11 -13.44 -5.09
CA PHE A 137 -2.66 -12.09 -5.42
C PHE A 137 -1.47 -12.10 -6.38
N LYS A 138 -0.49 -12.97 -6.17
CA LYS A 138 0.69 -13.08 -7.04
C LYS A 138 0.33 -13.49 -8.46
N GLU A 139 -0.58 -14.45 -8.63
CA GLU A 139 -1.07 -14.87 -9.95
C GLU A 139 -1.74 -13.71 -10.69
N ARG A 140 -2.60 -12.95 -9.99
CA ARG A 140 -3.28 -11.77 -10.55
C ARG A 140 -2.29 -10.65 -10.88
N HIS A 141 -1.32 -10.40 -10.00
CA HIS A 141 -0.27 -9.42 -10.19
C HIS A 141 0.53 -9.69 -11.47
N ASP A 142 1.08 -10.90 -11.61
CA ASP A 142 1.95 -11.24 -12.73
C ASP A 142 1.22 -11.11 -14.06
N TRP A 143 -0.01 -11.65 -14.11
CA TRP A 143 -0.85 -11.51 -15.29
C TRP A 143 -1.16 -10.05 -15.61
N LEU A 144 -1.55 -9.25 -14.60
CA LEU A 144 -1.96 -7.86 -14.80
C LEU A 144 -0.78 -6.99 -15.26
N VAL A 145 0.40 -7.12 -14.65
CA VAL A 145 1.60 -6.37 -15.06
C VAL A 145 1.96 -6.68 -16.51
N ASP A 146 1.97 -7.95 -16.89
CA ASP A 146 2.27 -8.35 -18.27
C ASP A 146 1.19 -7.83 -19.26
N ALA A 147 -0.07 -7.80 -18.83
CA ALA A 147 -1.18 -7.31 -19.65
C ALA A 147 -1.16 -5.79 -19.82
N LEU A 148 -0.88 -5.03 -18.76
CA LEU A 148 -0.75 -3.57 -18.81
C LEU A 148 0.42 -3.12 -19.68
N ASN A 149 1.56 -3.79 -19.62
CA ASN A 149 2.73 -3.47 -20.45
C ASN A 149 2.53 -3.76 -21.96
N ARG A 150 1.41 -4.38 -22.35
CA ARG A 150 1.02 -4.54 -23.76
C ARG A 150 0.11 -3.41 -24.25
N LEU A 151 -0.42 -2.59 -23.35
CA LEU A 151 -1.26 -1.45 -23.71
C LEU A 151 -0.38 -0.32 -24.28
N PRO A 152 -0.84 0.39 -25.32
CA PRO A 152 -0.06 1.48 -25.90
C PRO A 152 0.06 2.63 -24.90
N GLY A 153 1.29 3.14 -24.71
CA GLY A 153 1.56 4.27 -23.82
C GLY A 153 1.51 3.95 -22.32
N VAL A 154 1.49 2.67 -21.93
CA VAL A 154 1.44 2.22 -20.54
C VAL A 154 2.72 1.47 -20.16
N GLU A 155 3.29 1.83 -19.01
CA GLU A 155 4.47 1.17 -18.44
C GLU A 155 4.18 0.75 -17.00
N CYS A 156 4.33 -0.53 -16.69
CA CYS A 156 4.05 -1.08 -15.37
C CYS A 156 5.26 -1.83 -14.82
N LEU A 157 5.82 -1.32 -13.72
CA LEU A 157 6.82 -2.06 -12.94
C LEU A 157 6.15 -3.24 -12.23
N LYS A 158 6.94 -4.31 -11.99
CA LYS A 158 6.54 -5.40 -11.09
C LYS A 158 6.63 -4.90 -9.65
N GLY A 159 5.57 -5.11 -8.89
CA GLY A 159 5.56 -4.86 -7.45
C GLY A 159 6.18 -6.01 -6.67
N ASP A 160 6.54 -5.71 -5.43
CA ASP A 160 7.11 -6.63 -4.45
C ASP A 160 6.05 -7.30 -3.58
N GLY A 161 4.85 -6.70 -3.51
CA GLY A 161 3.76 -7.12 -2.64
C GLY A 161 2.48 -6.31 -2.80
N THR A 162 1.65 -6.32 -1.76
CA THR A 162 0.32 -5.70 -1.68
C THR A 162 -0.70 -6.31 -2.66
N PHE A 163 -1.71 -5.53 -3.05
CA PHE A 163 -2.63 -5.85 -4.12
C PHE A 163 -2.87 -4.64 -5.04
N TYR A 164 -1.86 -3.79 -5.18
CA TYR A 164 -1.85 -2.64 -6.09
C TYR A 164 -0.72 -2.73 -7.11
N VAL A 165 -1.00 -2.26 -8.33
CA VAL A 165 0.02 -1.84 -9.29
C VAL A 165 -0.16 -0.35 -9.57
N PHE A 166 0.94 0.31 -9.92
CA PHE A 166 0.98 1.75 -10.15
C PHE A 166 1.68 2.09 -11.48
N PRO A 167 1.11 1.67 -12.61
CA PRO A 167 1.64 1.96 -13.93
C PRO A 167 1.66 3.46 -14.24
N SER A 168 2.62 3.85 -15.07
CA SER A 168 2.57 5.09 -15.84
C SER A 168 1.62 4.93 -17.01
N PHE A 169 0.74 5.91 -17.18
CA PHE A 169 -0.09 6.13 -18.36
C PHE A 169 0.35 7.38 -19.12
N GLN A 170 1.52 7.95 -18.80
CA GLN A 170 1.95 9.23 -19.37
C GLN A 170 1.99 9.20 -20.91
N GLY A 171 2.50 8.11 -21.50
CA GLY A 171 2.53 7.96 -22.95
C GLY A 171 1.13 7.91 -23.58
N ALA A 172 0.16 7.34 -22.89
CA ALA A 172 -1.24 7.32 -23.33
C ALA A 172 -1.90 8.71 -23.20
N ILE A 173 -1.60 9.43 -22.11
CA ILE A 173 -2.08 10.81 -21.90
C ILE A 173 -1.51 11.74 -22.98
N ASP A 174 -0.21 11.65 -23.27
CA ASP A 174 0.46 12.49 -24.26
C ASP A 174 -0.08 12.25 -25.69
N ALA A 175 -0.57 11.05 -25.97
CA ALA A 175 -1.17 10.67 -27.25
C ALA A 175 -2.63 11.13 -27.40
N ASP A 176 -3.29 11.53 -26.31
CA ASP A 176 -4.71 11.88 -26.30
C ASP A 176 -4.91 13.40 -26.12
N SER A 177 -5.17 14.08 -27.24
CA SER A 177 -5.38 15.53 -27.27
C SER A 177 -6.67 16.01 -26.57
N SER A 178 -7.55 15.10 -26.14
CA SER A 178 -8.79 15.44 -25.44
C SER A 178 -8.61 15.59 -23.92
N VAL A 179 -7.45 15.23 -23.38
CA VAL A 179 -7.12 15.32 -21.95
C VAL A 179 -5.78 16.02 -21.76
N SER A 180 -5.57 16.60 -20.58
CA SER A 180 -4.35 17.36 -20.25
C SER A 180 -3.55 16.77 -19.09
N ASN A 181 -4.14 15.83 -18.33
CA ASN A 181 -3.55 15.27 -17.12
C ASN A 181 -4.21 13.92 -16.76
N ASP A 182 -3.64 13.25 -15.76
CA ASP A 182 -4.09 11.93 -15.30
C ASP A 182 -5.48 11.93 -14.64
N VAL A 183 -5.93 13.06 -14.08
CA VAL A 183 -7.28 13.20 -13.51
C VAL A 183 -8.32 13.17 -14.62
N GLU A 184 -8.17 14.01 -15.65
CA GLU A 184 -9.06 14.03 -16.83
C GLU A 184 -9.04 12.70 -17.56
N PHE A 185 -7.86 12.09 -17.71
CA PHE A 185 -7.73 10.80 -18.35
C PHE A 185 -8.40 9.67 -17.55
N THR A 186 -8.28 9.67 -16.22
CA THR A 186 -8.99 8.70 -15.37
C THR A 186 -10.52 8.85 -15.48
N GLU A 187 -11.03 10.09 -15.53
CA GLU A 187 -12.46 10.36 -15.71
C GLU A 187 -12.97 9.89 -17.09
N LYS A 188 -12.15 10.08 -18.14
CA LYS A 188 -12.43 9.55 -19.48
C LYS A 188 -12.50 8.02 -19.47
N LEU A 189 -11.52 7.34 -18.89
CA LEU A 189 -11.54 5.87 -18.78
C LEU A 189 -12.74 5.35 -17.97
N LEU A 190 -13.17 6.09 -16.95
CA LEU A 190 -14.38 5.75 -16.21
C LEU A 190 -15.64 5.90 -17.07
N SER A 191 -15.82 7.05 -17.72
CA SER A 191 -17.03 7.39 -18.47
C SER A 191 -17.17 6.63 -19.79
N GLU A 192 -16.08 6.42 -20.52
CA GLU A 192 -16.09 5.82 -21.86
C GLU A 192 -15.78 4.31 -21.83
N ALA A 193 -14.85 3.87 -20.96
CA ALA A 193 -14.44 2.47 -20.88
C ALA A 193 -15.11 1.72 -19.71
N GLY A 194 -15.74 2.43 -18.77
CA GLY A 194 -16.35 1.82 -17.58
C GLY A 194 -15.30 1.19 -16.65
N VAL A 195 -14.09 1.77 -16.58
CA VAL A 195 -13.00 1.29 -15.72
C VAL A 195 -12.61 2.39 -14.73
N ALA A 196 -12.96 2.18 -13.46
CA ALA A 196 -12.64 3.11 -12.39
C ALA A 196 -11.21 2.91 -11.87
N LEU A 197 -10.33 3.88 -12.12
CA LEU A 197 -8.96 3.94 -11.60
C LEU A 197 -8.81 5.12 -10.63
N VAL A 198 -7.67 5.24 -9.96
CA VAL A 198 -7.36 6.42 -9.13
C VAL A 198 -6.14 7.13 -9.71
N PRO A 199 -6.23 8.44 -10.06
CA PRO A 199 -5.12 9.17 -10.67
C PRO A 199 -3.94 9.29 -9.71
N GLY A 200 -2.75 9.23 -10.28
CA GLY A 200 -1.47 9.31 -9.58
C GLY A 200 -1.24 10.65 -8.88
N SER A 201 -1.84 11.72 -9.39
CA SER A 201 -1.90 13.05 -8.76
C SER A 201 -2.45 13.00 -7.33
N ALA A 202 -3.39 12.09 -7.01
CA ALA A 202 -3.88 11.90 -5.64
C ALA A 202 -2.81 11.32 -4.68
N PHE A 203 -1.74 10.75 -5.23
CA PHE A 203 -0.59 10.18 -4.52
C PHE A 203 0.69 11.01 -4.71
N GLY A 204 0.60 12.19 -5.35
CA GLY A 204 1.76 13.04 -5.63
C GLY A 204 2.64 12.56 -6.78
N CYS A 205 2.13 11.71 -7.67
CA CYS A 205 2.86 11.19 -8.83
C CYS A 205 1.98 11.31 -10.11
N PRO A 206 1.85 12.52 -10.68
CA PRO A 206 1.05 12.75 -11.88
C PRO A 206 1.50 11.86 -13.05
N GLY A 207 0.53 11.45 -13.86
CA GLY A 207 0.77 10.59 -15.04
C GLY A 207 0.68 9.09 -14.73
N HIS A 208 0.61 8.71 -13.46
CA HIS A 208 0.39 7.32 -13.04
C HIS A 208 -1.09 7.05 -12.71
N MET A 209 -1.46 5.78 -12.58
CA MET A 209 -2.76 5.38 -12.06
C MET A 209 -2.64 4.20 -11.11
N ARG A 210 -3.39 4.19 -10.01
CA ARG A 210 -3.45 3.05 -9.09
C ARG A 210 -4.54 2.08 -9.50
N LEU A 211 -4.17 0.83 -9.74
CA LEU A 211 -5.09 -0.28 -9.95
C LEU A 211 -5.02 -1.25 -8.76
N SER A 212 -6.19 -1.57 -8.19
CA SER A 212 -6.32 -2.64 -7.19
C SER A 212 -6.66 -3.95 -7.91
N PHE A 213 -5.86 -4.99 -7.70
CA PHE A 213 -6.14 -6.34 -8.23
C PHE A 213 -6.69 -7.31 -7.20
N ALA A 214 -7.20 -6.78 -6.08
CA ALA A 214 -8.02 -7.52 -5.12
C ALA A 214 -9.46 -7.76 -5.63
N THR A 215 -9.57 -8.44 -6.77
CA THR A 215 -10.83 -8.82 -7.43
C THR A 215 -10.63 -10.14 -8.20
N SER A 216 -11.65 -10.63 -8.92
CA SER A 216 -11.53 -11.85 -9.72
C SER A 216 -10.62 -11.64 -10.94
N MET A 217 -9.99 -12.72 -11.41
CA MET A 217 -9.19 -12.70 -12.64
C MET A 217 -10.05 -12.31 -13.87
N ASP A 218 -11.32 -12.72 -13.91
CA ASP A 218 -12.23 -12.37 -15.00
C ASP A 218 -12.53 -10.87 -15.04
N ASN A 219 -12.68 -10.22 -13.88
CA ASN A 219 -12.83 -8.76 -13.82
C ASN A 219 -11.57 -8.05 -14.30
N LEU A 220 -10.38 -8.57 -13.98
CA LEU A 220 -9.11 -8.00 -14.45
C LEU A 220 -8.98 -8.11 -15.97
N LYS A 221 -9.30 -9.28 -16.55
CA LYS A 221 -9.34 -9.49 -18.00
C LYS A 221 -10.29 -8.52 -18.69
N ALA A 222 -11.52 -8.43 -18.20
CA ALA A 222 -12.52 -7.51 -18.74
C ALA A 222 -12.07 -6.03 -18.65
N ALA A 223 -11.43 -5.63 -17.54
CA ALA A 223 -10.90 -4.28 -17.37
C ALA A 223 -9.77 -3.98 -18.37
N VAL A 224 -8.78 -4.87 -18.52
CA VAL A 224 -7.68 -4.68 -19.48
C VAL A 224 -8.21 -4.66 -20.92
N GLU A 225 -9.18 -5.49 -21.28
CA GLU A 225 -9.80 -5.47 -22.62
C GLU A 225 -10.49 -4.12 -22.91
N ARG A 226 -11.14 -3.52 -21.91
CA ARG A 226 -11.76 -2.19 -22.03
C ARG A 226 -10.70 -1.11 -22.17
N LEU A 227 -9.63 -1.17 -21.39
CA LEU A 227 -8.50 -0.25 -21.50
C LEU A 227 -7.85 -0.36 -22.89
N GLN A 228 -7.57 -1.57 -23.39
CA GLN A 228 -7.02 -1.76 -24.73
C GLN A 228 -7.88 -1.08 -25.79
N LYS A 229 -9.20 -1.22 -25.74
CA LYS A 229 -10.12 -0.57 -26.70
C LYS A 229 -10.13 0.96 -26.57
N ALA A 230 -10.02 1.49 -25.35
CA ALA A 230 -10.00 2.94 -25.12
C ALA A 230 -8.68 3.61 -25.52
N LEU A 231 -7.59 2.84 -25.55
CA LEU A 231 -6.24 3.31 -25.87
C LEU A 231 -5.82 3.05 -27.33
N SER A 232 -6.63 2.33 -28.12
CA SER A 232 -6.37 2.02 -29.53
C SER A 232 -7.04 3.05 -30.44
#